data_AF-A0AA90QXZ0-F1
#
_entry.id   AF-A0AA90QXZ0-F1
#
_cell.length_a   1.000
_cell.length_b   1.000
_cell.length_c   1.000
_cell.angle_alpha   90.00
_cell.angle_beta   90.00
_cell.angle_gamma   90.00
#
_symmetry.space_group_name_H-M   'P 1'
#
loop_
_entity.id
_entity.type
_entity.pdbx_description
1 polymer ?
#
loop_
_entity_poly.entity_id
_entity_poly.type
_entity_poly.pdbx_seq_one_letter_code
_entity_poly.pdbx_strand_id
1 'polypeptide(L)'
;MKLLHHLRIFARPASPAVFRWTCTLVLILVLLTACAAAPVVQEVKVPVYRSCVAAAPERPAFAVRGLAPDASDGEKVLALARDLPVHLKYEAQLEAVIAGCL
;
A
#
# COMPACT_ATOMS: atom_id res chain seq x y z
N MET A 1 -3.22 -0.81 -51.68
CA MET A 1 -4.50 -0.60 -52.40
C MET A 1 -5.66 -1.45 -51.81
N LYS A 2 -5.97 -1.37 -50.50
CA LYS A 2 -7.16 -2.04 -49.93
C LYS A 2 -7.76 -1.39 -48.67
N LEU A 3 -7.12 -0.33 -48.14
CA LEU A 3 -7.52 0.30 -46.87
C LEU A 3 -8.43 1.55 -47.02
N LEU A 4 -8.67 2.04 -48.25
CA LEU A 4 -9.47 3.25 -48.48
C LEU A 4 -10.96 2.99 -48.78
N HIS A 5 -11.40 1.73 -48.83
CA HIS A 5 -12.79 1.40 -49.21
C HIS A 5 -13.75 1.20 -48.03
N HIS A 6 -13.27 1.00 -46.79
CA HIS A 6 -14.15 0.78 -45.64
C HIS A 6 -14.62 2.07 -44.94
N LEU A 7 -13.97 3.20 -45.18
CA LEU A 7 -14.33 4.49 -44.55
C LEU A 7 -15.46 5.25 -45.27
N ARG A 8 -15.94 4.77 -46.43
CA ARG A 8 -17.01 5.44 -47.21
C ARG A 8 -18.44 4.99 -46.85
N ILE A 9 -18.62 4.04 -45.93
CA ILE A 9 -19.95 3.55 -45.55
C ILE A 9 -20.62 4.45 -44.49
N PHE A 10 -19.87 5.29 -43.77
CA PHE A 10 -20.42 6.14 -42.69
C PHE A 10 -20.92 7.53 -43.11
N ALA A 11 -20.77 7.93 -44.39
CA ALA A 11 -21.02 9.30 -44.82
C ALA A 11 -22.08 9.42 -45.93
N ARG A 12 -23.17 8.65 -45.86
CA ARG A 12 -24.41 9.05 -46.54
C ARG A 12 -25.26 9.83 -45.54
N PRO A 13 -25.78 11.03 -45.87
CA PRO A 13 -26.76 11.70 -45.04
C PRO A 13 -28.04 10.86 -45.07
N ALA A 14 -28.15 9.95 -44.12
CA ALA A 14 -29.39 9.24 -43.87
C ALA A 14 -30.40 10.29 -43.38
N SER A 15 -31.64 10.20 -43.88
CA SER A 15 -32.75 11.06 -43.52
C SER A 15 -32.79 11.33 -42.00
N PRO A 16 -33.22 12.50 -41.52
CA PRO A 16 -33.15 12.86 -40.09
C PRO A 16 -33.84 11.83 -39.17
N ALA A 17 -34.79 11.07 -39.70
CA ALA A 17 -35.43 9.94 -39.02
C ALA A 17 -34.45 8.77 -38.74
N VAL A 18 -33.56 8.43 -39.67
CA VAL A 18 -32.61 7.32 -39.55
C VAL A 18 -31.51 7.66 -38.55
N PHE A 19 -31.00 8.89 -38.57
CA PHE A 19 -30.01 9.37 -37.61
C PHE A 19 -30.56 9.39 -36.17
N ARG A 20 -31.84 9.75 -36.02
CA ARG A 20 -32.51 9.77 -34.72
C ARG A 20 -32.69 8.37 -34.14
N TRP A 21 -32.99 7.39 -34.99
CA TRP A 21 -33.11 5.97 -34.59
C TRP A 21 -31.78 5.31 -34.27
N THR A 22 -30.72 5.57 -35.04
CA THR A 22 -29.39 5.02 -34.75
C THR A 22 -28.83 5.57 -33.45
N CYS A 23 -29.08 6.85 -33.15
CA CYS A 23 -28.65 7.47 -31.89
C CYS A 23 -29.34 6.83 -30.67
N THR A 24 -30.65 6.59 -30.71
CA THR A 24 -31.35 5.87 -29.63
C THR A 24 -30.85 4.44 -29.46
N LEU A 25 -30.59 3.73 -30.56
CA LEU A 25 -30.13 2.35 -30.52
C LEU A 25 -28.71 2.24 -29.93
N VAL A 26 -27.82 3.17 -30.29
CA VAL A 26 -26.49 3.29 -29.68
C VAL A 26 -26.61 3.64 -28.19
N LEU A 27 -27.51 4.55 -27.82
CA LEU A 27 -27.73 4.90 -26.42
C LEU A 27 -28.17 3.67 -25.61
N ILE A 28 -29.15 2.92 -26.11
CA ILE A 28 -29.65 1.69 -25.49
C ILE A 28 -28.52 0.66 -25.31
N LEU A 29 -27.69 0.46 -26.34
CA LEU A 29 -26.53 -0.44 -26.28
C LEU A 29 -25.50 -0.01 -25.21
N VAL A 30 -25.24 1.29 -25.06
CA VAL A 30 -24.33 1.82 -24.02
C VAL A 30 -24.92 1.65 -22.62
N LEU A 31 -26.24 1.81 -22.44
CA LEU A 31 -26.89 1.56 -21.15
C LEU A 31 -26.85 0.07 -20.76
N LEU A 32 -26.93 -0.84 -21.74
CA LEU A 32 -26.89 -2.29 -21.52
C LEU A 32 -25.51 -2.79 -21.05
N THR A 33 -24.41 -2.19 -21.54
CA THR A 33 -23.05 -2.60 -21.13
C THR A 33 -22.70 -2.16 -19.71
N ALA A 34 -23.29 -1.07 -19.21
CA ALA A 34 -23.11 -0.62 -17.84
C ALA A 34 -23.74 -1.59 -16.81
N CYS A 35 -24.82 -2.30 -17.19
CA CYS A 35 -25.50 -3.25 -16.30
C CYS A 35 -24.77 -4.60 -16.19
N ALA A 36 -23.85 -4.91 -17.11
CA ALA A 36 -23.06 -6.14 -17.11
C ALA A 36 -21.72 -6.02 -16.36
N ALA A 37 -21.46 -4.87 -15.71
CA ALA A 37 -20.25 -4.67 -14.94
C ALA A 37 -20.25 -5.56 -13.68
N ALA A 38 -19.44 -6.62 -13.71
CA ALA A 38 -19.22 -7.47 -12.55
C ALA A 38 -18.53 -6.66 -11.42
N PRO A 39 -18.91 -6.87 -10.15
CA PRO A 39 -18.28 -6.18 -9.04
C PRO A 39 -16.80 -6.55 -8.96
N VAL A 40 -15.92 -5.54 -8.96
CA VAL A 40 -14.48 -5.72 -8.77
C VAL A 40 -14.23 -6.02 -7.30
N VAL A 41 -13.78 -7.24 -7.00
CA VAL A 41 -13.35 -7.62 -5.66
C VAL A 41 -11.99 -6.95 -5.40
N GLN A 42 -11.93 -6.03 -4.44
CA GLN A 42 -10.70 -5.39 -4.00
C GLN A 42 -10.21 -6.07 -2.71
N GLU A 43 -9.04 -6.70 -2.77
CA GLU A 43 -8.40 -7.21 -1.57
C GLU A 43 -7.77 -6.06 -0.79
N VAL A 44 -8.32 -5.78 0.38
CA VAL A 44 -7.76 -4.81 1.34
C VAL A 44 -7.06 -5.58 2.44
N LYS A 45 -5.73 -5.41 2.56
CA LYS A 45 -4.98 -5.94 3.70
C LYS A 45 -5.27 -5.10 4.94
N VAL A 46 -6.14 -5.62 5.80
CA VAL A 46 -6.43 -5.02 7.11
C VAL A 46 -5.48 -5.64 8.15
N PRO A 47 -4.63 -4.86 8.83
CA PRO A 47 -3.80 -5.38 9.91
C PRO A 47 -4.69 -5.79 11.08
N VAL A 48 -4.63 -7.07 11.46
CA VAL A 48 -5.33 -7.62 12.63
C VAL A 48 -4.32 -7.76 13.76
N TYR A 49 -4.62 -7.19 14.93
CA TYR A 49 -3.79 -7.37 16.12
C TYR A 49 -3.77 -8.84 16.54
N ARG A 50 -2.57 -9.42 16.65
CA ARG A 50 -2.35 -10.79 17.12
C ARG A 50 -1.52 -10.76 18.38
N SER A 51 -1.82 -11.63 19.35
CA SER A 51 -0.96 -11.78 20.52
C SER A 51 0.35 -12.43 20.10
N CYS A 52 1.47 -11.76 20.38
CA CYS A 52 2.81 -12.32 20.21
C CYS A 52 2.97 -13.60 21.03
N VAL A 53 3.61 -14.62 20.46
CA VAL A 53 3.86 -15.90 21.15
C VAL A 53 4.85 -15.73 22.32
N ALA A 54 5.75 -14.75 22.22
CA ALA A 54 6.74 -14.43 23.24
C ALA A 54 6.41 -13.11 23.96
N ALA A 55 6.71 -13.05 25.25
CA ALA A 55 6.61 -11.84 26.03
C ALA A 55 7.63 -10.79 25.56
N ALA A 56 7.28 -9.50 25.68
CA ALA A 56 8.20 -8.42 25.37
C ALA A 56 9.43 -8.47 26.30
N PRO A 57 10.66 -8.35 25.76
CA PRO A 57 11.86 -8.32 26.59
C PRO A 57 11.89 -7.05 27.44
N GLU A 58 12.43 -7.17 28.66
CA GLU A 58 12.62 -6.02 29.54
C GLU A 58 13.66 -5.07 28.95
N ARG A 59 13.35 -3.77 28.96
CA ARG A 59 14.28 -2.75 28.47
C ARG A 59 15.47 -2.64 29.43
N PRO A 60 16.71 -2.81 28.96
CA PRO A 60 17.90 -2.68 29.80
C PRO A 60 18.11 -1.23 30.26
N ALA A 61 18.71 -1.08 31.44
CA ALA A 61 19.11 0.20 31.99
C ALA A 61 20.41 0.70 31.32
N PHE A 62 20.26 1.52 30.28
CA PHE A 62 21.37 2.14 29.57
C PHE A 62 22.10 3.18 30.42
N ALA A 63 23.42 3.06 30.49
CA ALA A 63 24.29 3.99 31.21
C ALA A 63 24.09 5.43 30.73
N VAL A 64 23.91 5.64 29.42
CA VAL A 64 23.68 6.96 28.81
C VAL A 64 22.45 7.68 29.40
N ARG A 65 21.42 6.95 29.86
CA ARG A 65 20.22 7.58 30.47
C ARG A 65 20.46 8.18 31.85
N GLY A 66 21.48 7.70 32.56
CA GLY A 66 21.85 8.19 33.88
C GLY A 66 22.85 9.34 33.85
N LEU A 67 23.32 9.75 32.67
CA LEU A 67 24.31 10.82 32.55
C LEU A 67 23.65 12.20 32.72
N ALA A 68 24.34 13.08 33.44
CA ALA A 68 23.98 14.48 33.50
C ALA A 68 24.14 15.13 32.09
N PRO A 69 23.30 16.11 31.72
CA PRO A 69 23.39 16.76 30.41
C PRO A 69 24.76 17.42 30.14
N ASP A 70 25.38 17.93 31.20
CA ASP A 70 26.68 18.60 31.23
C ASP A 70 27.87 17.65 31.48
N ALA A 71 27.63 16.33 31.54
CA ALA A 71 28.70 15.34 31.61
C ALA A 71 29.69 15.52 30.45
N SER A 72 30.97 15.23 30.73
CA SER A 72 32.04 15.41 29.76
C SER A 72 31.84 14.52 28.54
N ASP A 73 32.39 14.93 27.39
CA ASP A 73 32.31 14.13 26.16
C ASP A 73 32.96 12.75 26.34
N GLY A 74 34.04 12.66 27.14
CA GLY A 74 34.68 11.39 27.47
C GLY A 74 33.75 10.43 28.23
N GLU A 75 33.00 10.92 29.20
CA GLU A 75 32.02 10.12 29.95
C GLU A 75 30.85 9.67 29.06
N LYS A 76 30.39 10.55 28.16
CA LYS A 76 29.34 10.23 27.18
C LYS A 76 29.79 9.12 26.23
N VAL A 77 31.00 9.22 25.68
CA VAL A 77 31.56 8.20 24.78
C VAL A 77 31.76 6.88 25.52
N LEU A 78 32.24 6.90 26.76
CA LEU A 78 32.42 5.70 27.55
C LEU A 78 31.09 5.01 27.90
N ALA A 79 30.06 5.80 28.26
CA ALA A 79 28.72 5.28 28.51
C ALA A 79 28.13 4.63 27.25
N LEU A 80 28.29 5.28 26.09
CA LEU A 80 27.83 4.74 24.81
C LEU A 80 28.56 3.44 24.44
N ALA A 81 29.87 3.38 24.64
CA ALA A 81 30.66 2.18 24.37
C ALA A 81 30.22 0.98 25.22
N ARG A 82 29.81 1.22 26.47
CA ARG A 82 29.25 0.18 27.37
C ARG A 82 27.86 -0.26 26.95
N ASP A 83 27.04 0.68 26.49
CA ASP A 83 25.65 0.41 26.11
C ASP A 83 25.52 -0.33 24.77
N LEU A 84 26.43 -0.06 23.82
CA LEU A 84 26.39 -0.64 22.47
C LEU A 84 26.22 -2.17 22.42
N PRO A 85 27.04 -3.00 23.11
CA PRO A 85 26.88 -4.45 23.06
C PRO A 85 25.55 -4.95 23.67
N VAL A 86 25.02 -4.23 24.67
CA VAL A 86 23.73 -4.58 25.29
C VAL A 86 22.57 -4.19 24.38
N HIS A 87 22.68 -3.02 23.75
CA HIS A 87 21.71 -2.51 22.79
C HIS A 87 21.51 -3.48 21.62
N LEU A 88 22.61 -3.94 20.98
CA LEU A 88 22.54 -4.87 19.86
C LEU A 88 21.88 -6.21 20.24
N LYS A 89 22.14 -6.72 21.44
CA LYS A 89 21.48 -7.95 21.94
C LYS A 89 19.99 -7.74 22.16
N TYR A 90 19.61 -6.59 22.73
CA TYR A 90 18.22 -6.24 22.98
C TYR A 90 17.45 -6.04 21.68
N GLU A 91 18.05 -5.41 20.67
CA GLU A 91 17.45 -5.28 19.33
C GLU A 91 17.20 -6.64 18.67
N ALA A 92 18.20 -7.54 18.69
CA ALA A 92 18.01 -8.89 18.16
C ALA A 92 16.87 -9.66 18.85
N GLN A 93 16.72 -9.48 20.18
CA GLN A 93 15.61 -10.08 20.93
C GLN A 93 14.26 -9.47 20.52
N LEU A 94 14.19 -8.15 20.34
CA LEU A 94 12.99 -7.48 19.87
C LEU A 94 12.59 -7.94 18.47
N GLU A 95 13.53 -8.03 17.54
CA GLU A 95 13.29 -8.54 16.19
C GLU A 95 12.75 -9.98 16.21
N ALA A 96 13.32 -10.84 17.07
CA ALA A 96 12.83 -12.21 17.26
C ALA A 96 11.39 -12.25 17.78
N VAL A 97 11.03 -11.38 18.74
CA VAL A 97 9.66 -11.29 19.25
C VAL A 97 8.71 -10.80 18.16
N ILE A 98 9.05 -9.73 17.44
CA ILE A 98 8.23 -9.17 16.35
C ILE A 98 8.02 -10.22 15.25
N ALA A 99 9.07 -10.97 14.87
CA ALA A 99 8.96 -12.06 13.91
C ALA A 99 8.00 -13.17 14.38
N GLY A 100 7.89 -13.39 15.70
CA GLY A 100 6.91 -14.29 16.30
C GLY A 100 5.47 -13.75 16.39
N CYS A 101 5.22 -12.51 16.00
CA CYS A 101 3.87 -11.89 16.01
C CYS A 101 3.24 -11.76 14.61
N LEU A 102 4.02 -11.94 13.53
CA LEU A 102 3.56 -11.85 12.13
C LEU A 102 2.89 -13.14 11.67
#